data_AF-A0A381W5S0-F1
#
_entry.id   AF-A0A381W5S0-F1
#
_cell.length_a   1.000
_cell.length_b   1.000
_cell.length_c   1.000
_cell.angle_alpha   90.00
_cell.angle_beta   90.00
_cell.angle_gamma   90.00
#
_symmetry.space_group_name_H-M   'P 1'
#
loop_
_entity.id
_entity.type
_entity.pdbx_description
1 polymer ?
#
loop_
_entity_poly.entity_id
_entity_poly.type
_entity_poly.pdbx_seq_one_letter_code
_entity_poly.pdbx_strand_id
1 'polypeptide(L)'
;METKFNQLILHPDRLFSTDTTVRSVARRLFQEVEDLPIVSPHGHTNPAWFANNKPFGNPSELFIIPDHYLFRMLYSQGIPLEELGIHPSEGSYIENDPLKIWRKFSEFQYLFRGTPSRIWLDHALYYVFGIRESLSPETSETIYNQIQHKLQQPEFLPRALFDRFQIETLTTTESP
;
A
#
# COMPACT_ATOMS: atom_id res chain seq x y z
N MET A 1 -21.19 -19.11 17.34
CA MET A 1 -20.83 -17.67 17.34
C MET A 1 -19.47 -17.61 16.69
N GLU A 2 -19.43 -17.50 15.36
CA GLU A 2 -18.18 -17.51 14.60
C GLU A 2 -17.38 -16.25 14.93
N THR A 3 -16.22 -16.45 15.55
CA THR A 3 -15.27 -15.39 15.79
C THR A 3 -14.80 -14.87 14.43
N LYS A 4 -15.12 -13.61 14.10
CA LYS A 4 -14.61 -12.91 12.92
C LYS A 4 -13.10 -12.68 13.09
N PHE A 5 -12.29 -13.71 12.86
CA PHE A 5 -10.84 -13.71 13.13
C PHE A 5 -10.01 -12.82 12.20
N ASN A 6 -10.63 -12.09 11.26
CA ASN A 6 -9.87 -11.38 10.24
C ASN A 6 -10.27 -9.91 10.04
N GLN A 7 -10.68 -9.21 11.11
CA GLN A 7 -10.94 -7.77 11.03
C GLN A 7 -9.62 -6.99 10.97
N LEU A 8 -9.52 -6.02 10.05
CA LEU A 8 -8.45 -5.03 10.03
C LEU A 8 -8.83 -3.85 10.94
N ILE A 9 -8.08 -3.67 12.03
CA ILE A 9 -8.30 -2.61 13.01
C ILE A 9 -7.06 -1.73 13.09
N LEU A 10 -7.21 -0.45 12.77
CA LEU A 10 -6.18 0.56 12.98
C LEU A 10 -6.56 1.40 14.20
N HIS A 11 -5.80 1.24 15.28
CA HIS A 11 -6.01 2.03 16.48
C HIS A 11 -5.79 3.54 16.17
N PRO A 12 -6.64 4.45 16.67
CA PRO A 12 -6.46 5.89 16.44
C PRO A 12 -5.14 6.40 17.05
N ASP A 13 -4.76 5.91 18.23
CA ASP A 13 -3.48 6.24 18.89
C ASP A 13 -2.30 5.33 18.47
N ARG A 14 -2.35 4.71 17.27
CA ARG A 14 -1.23 3.88 16.80
C ARG A 14 0.06 4.72 16.73
N LEU A 15 1.20 4.11 17.02
CA LEU A 15 2.53 4.74 17.09
C LEU A 15 2.76 5.71 18.26
N PHE A 16 1.73 6.03 19.06
CA PHE A 16 1.92 6.79 20.30
C PHE A 16 2.41 5.91 21.45
N SER A 17 3.00 6.56 22.45
CA SER A 17 3.51 5.90 23.67
C SER A 17 2.42 5.07 24.38
N THR A 18 2.85 4.03 25.10
CA THR A 18 2.00 3.30 26.04
C THR A 18 1.74 4.07 27.34
N ASP A 19 2.61 5.02 27.68
CA ASP A 19 2.39 5.94 28.79
C ASP A 19 1.20 6.87 28.48
N THR A 20 0.22 6.91 29.39
CA THR A 20 -1.04 7.63 29.19
C THR A 20 -0.87 9.14 29.15
N THR A 21 0.07 9.68 29.93
CA THR A 21 0.37 11.12 29.96
C THR A 21 1.03 11.52 28.66
N VAL A 22 2.07 10.80 28.23
CA VAL A 22 2.77 11.06 26.96
C VAL A 22 1.82 10.90 25.77
N ARG A 23 0.99 9.85 25.75
CA ARG A 23 -0.01 9.63 24.70
C ARG A 23 -1.02 10.77 24.60
N SER A 24 -1.46 11.32 25.73
CA SER A 24 -2.43 12.42 25.74
C SER A 24 -1.84 13.70 25.10
N VAL A 25 -0.57 13.97 25.36
CA VAL A 25 0.16 15.08 24.73
C VAL A 25 0.37 14.82 23.24
N ALA A 26 0.81 13.60 22.88
CA ALA A 26 0.99 13.22 21.47
C ALA A 26 -0.31 13.35 20.66
N ARG A 27 -1.45 12.89 21.22
CA ARG A 27 -2.76 13.03 20.58
C ARG A 27 -3.12 14.49 20.33
N ARG A 28 -2.96 15.35 21.33
CA ARG A 28 -3.25 16.79 21.19
C ARG A 28 -2.39 17.42 20.11
N LEU A 29 -1.09 17.14 20.10
CA LEU A 29 -0.17 17.71 19.09
C LEU A 29 -0.49 17.18 17.69
N PHE A 30 -0.82 15.89 17.57
CA PHE A 30 -1.17 15.29 16.28
C PHE A 30 -2.46 15.86 15.70
N GLN A 31 -3.48 16.10 16.52
CA GLN A 31 -4.75 16.72 16.08
C GLN A 31 -4.58 18.12 15.48
N GLU A 32 -3.55 18.87 15.88
CA GLU A 32 -3.25 20.18 15.30
C GLU A 32 -2.60 20.08 13.90
N VAL A 33 -2.10 18.90 13.51
CA VAL A 33 -1.29 18.71 12.30
C VAL A 33 -1.77 17.60 11.36
N GLU A 34 -2.71 16.74 11.78
CA GLU A 34 -3.09 15.54 11.03
C GLU A 34 -3.79 15.85 9.69
N ASP A 35 -4.44 17.01 9.60
CA ASP A 35 -5.16 17.49 8.40
C ASP A 35 -4.38 18.57 7.63
N LEU A 36 -3.09 18.79 7.94
CA LEU A 36 -2.29 19.73 7.16
C LEU A 36 -1.95 19.17 5.77
N PRO A 37 -1.85 20.02 4.73
CA PRO A 37 -1.45 19.57 3.40
C PRO A 37 -0.10 18.86 3.38
N ILE A 38 0.03 17.85 2.51
CA ILE A 38 1.26 17.09 2.35
C ILE A 38 2.24 17.89 1.48
N VAL A 39 3.42 18.18 2.04
CA VAL A 39 4.58 18.65 1.29
C VAL A 39 5.53 17.48 1.11
N SER A 40 5.68 17.00 -0.13
CA SER A 40 6.58 15.91 -0.54
C SER A 40 7.73 16.47 -1.40
N PRO A 41 8.78 17.02 -0.76
CA PRO A 41 9.84 17.77 -1.44
C PRO A 41 10.91 16.89 -2.09
N HIS A 42 10.80 15.57 -1.95
CA HIS A 42 11.61 14.61 -2.68
C HIS A 42 10.82 13.30 -2.91
N GLY A 43 10.85 12.78 -4.13
CA GLY A 43 10.15 11.54 -4.49
C GLY A 43 10.54 11.01 -5.87
N HIS A 44 9.99 9.83 -6.18
CA HIS A 44 10.25 9.08 -7.42
C HIS A 44 8.94 8.60 -8.07
N THR A 45 7.82 9.28 -7.82
CA THR A 45 6.57 8.97 -8.53
C THR A 45 6.73 9.28 -10.02
N ASN A 46 6.03 8.53 -10.88
CA ASN A 46 6.12 8.74 -12.32
C ASN A 46 5.29 9.99 -12.72
N PRO A 47 5.89 11.06 -13.27
CA PRO A 47 5.17 12.28 -13.64
C PRO A 47 4.10 12.03 -14.72
N ALA A 48 4.28 10.99 -15.55
CA ALA A 48 3.31 10.62 -16.59
C ALA A 48 1.94 10.19 -16.03
N TRP A 49 1.88 9.72 -14.77
CA TRP A 49 0.61 9.38 -14.11
C TRP A 49 -0.31 10.60 -14.05
N PHE A 50 0.24 11.75 -13.65
CA PHE A 50 -0.53 13.00 -13.53
C PHE A 50 -0.72 13.68 -14.88
N ALA A 51 0.25 13.59 -15.79
CA ALA A 51 0.11 14.15 -17.15
C ALA A 51 -1.02 13.46 -17.93
N ASN A 52 -1.04 12.14 -17.95
CA ASN A 52 -2.01 11.34 -18.72
C ASN A 52 -3.32 11.11 -17.97
N ASN A 53 -3.29 11.13 -16.63
CA ASN A 53 -4.42 10.92 -15.74
C ASN A 53 -5.27 9.68 -16.09
N LYS A 54 -4.61 8.57 -16.40
CA LYS A 54 -5.25 7.28 -16.70
C LYS A 54 -5.39 6.47 -15.40
N PRO A 55 -6.38 5.56 -15.32
CA PRO A 55 -6.46 4.61 -14.21
C PRO A 55 -5.15 3.84 -14.03
N PHE A 56 -4.82 3.50 -12.78
CA PHE A 56 -3.80 2.50 -12.51
C PHE A 56 -4.25 1.14 -13.05
N GLY A 57 -3.30 0.23 -13.28
CA GLY A 57 -3.61 -1.09 -13.83
C GLY A 57 -4.32 -1.98 -12.80
N ASN A 58 -3.56 -2.80 -12.07
CA ASN A 58 -4.11 -3.74 -11.10
C ASN A 58 -3.41 -3.69 -9.73
N PRO A 59 -3.95 -4.35 -8.68
CA PRO A 59 -3.36 -4.34 -7.33
C PRO A 59 -1.89 -4.75 -7.28
N SER A 60 -1.48 -5.74 -8.07
CA SER A 60 -0.09 -6.23 -8.07
C SER A 60 0.86 -5.25 -8.74
N GLU A 61 0.43 -4.63 -9.85
CA GLU A 61 1.18 -3.56 -10.52
C GLU A 61 1.26 -2.27 -9.69
N LEU A 62 0.29 -2.02 -8.81
CA LEU A 62 0.28 -0.85 -7.95
C LEU A 62 1.11 -1.05 -6.67
N PHE A 63 0.95 -2.19 -5.99
CA PHE A 63 1.53 -2.43 -4.68
C PHE A 63 2.79 -3.29 -4.70
N ILE A 64 2.82 -4.39 -5.46
CA ILE A 64 3.83 -5.44 -5.27
C ILE A 64 5.03 -5.20 -6.19
N ILE A 65 4.78 -5.14 -7.50
CA ILE A 65 5.82 -5.07 -8.53
C ILE A 65 6.74 -3.84 -8.35
N PRO A 66 6.23 -2.62 -8.08
CA PRO A 66 7.10 -1.45 -7.94
C PRO A 66 7.75 -1.29 -6.55
N ASP A 67 7.26 -1.98 -5.51
CA ASP A 67 7.70 -1.75 -4.13
C ASP A 67 8.79 -2.74 -3.69
N HIS A 68 10.03 -2.27 -3.76
CA HIS A 68 11.20 -3.03 -3.35
C HIS A 68 11.27 -3.37 -1.86
N TYR A 69 10.52 -2.71 -0.98
CA TYR A 69 10.43 -3.15 0.41
C TYR A 69 9.65 -4.48 0.51
N LEU A 70 8.58 -4.62 -0.27
CA LEU A 70 7.73 -5.81 -0.25
C LEU A 70 8.44 -7.00 -0.88
N PHE A 71 8.90 -6.88 -2.13
CA PHE A 71 9.52 -8.02 -2.80
C PHE A 71 10.88 -8.40 -2.19
N ARG A 72 11.64 -7.45 -1.61
CA ARG A 72 12.89 -7.79 -0.91
C ARG A 72 12.65 -8.66 0.32
N MET A 73 11.55 -8.46 1.04
CA MET A 73 11.20 -9.31 2.18
C MET A 73 10.93 -10.74 1.73
N LEU A 74 10.13 -10.93 0.68
CA LEU A 74 9.82 -12.26 0.15
C LEU A 74 11.05 -12.93 -0.46
N TYR A 75 11.85 -12.18 -1.22
CA TYR A 75 13.10 -12.67 -1.79
C TYR A 75 14.09 -13.13 -0.70
N SER A 76 14.16 -12.42 0.43
CA SER A 76 14.99 -12.83 1.57
C SER A 76 14.58 -14.16 2.21
N GLN A 77 13.34 -14.61 1.98
CA GLN A 77 12.83 -15.91 2.42
C GLN A 77 12.90 -16.99 1.33
N GLY A 78 13.57 -16.71 0.21
CA GLY A 78 13.78 -17.67 -0.88
C GLY A 78 12.69 -17.68 -1.96
N ILE A 79 11.78 -16.69 -1.98
CA ILE A 79 10.78 -16.57 -3.04
C ILE A 79 11.41 -15.89 -4.27
N PRO A 80 11.44 -16.52 -5.45
CA PRO A 80 11.99 -15.92 -6.66
C PRO A 80 11.24 -14.64 -7.08
N LEU A 81 11.96 -13.67 -7.65
CA LEU A 81 11.38 -12.41 -8.13
C LEU A 81 10.39 -12.64 -9.28
N GLU A 82 10.65 -13.65 -10.09
CA GLU A 82 9.84 -14.08 -11.22
C GLU A 82 8.43 -14.51 -10.79
N GLU A 83 8.27 -15.11 -9.60
CA GLU A 83 6.96 -15.46 -9.03
C GLU A 83 6.15 -14.22 -8.59
N LEU A 84 6.82 -13.08 -8.44
CA LEU A 84 6.22 -11.81 -8.03
C LEU A 84 6.01 -10.84 -9.20
N GLY A 85 6.20 -11.30 -10.44
CA GLY A 85 6.09 -10.45 -11.62
C GLY A 85 7.25 -9.46 -11.78
N ILE A 86 8.41 -9.74 -11.19
CA ILE A 86 9.62 -8.90 -11.31
C ILE A 86 10.65 -9.61 -12.19
N HIS A 87 11.16 -8.90 -13.19
CA HIS A 87 12.18 -9.39 -14.11
C HIS A 87 13.60 -9.14 -13.57
N PRO A 88 14.35 -10.16 -13.13
CA PRO A 88 15.77 -9.97 -12.75
C PRO A 88 16.69 -9.86 -13.96
N SER A 89 16.30 -10.40 -15.12
CA SER A 89 17.04 -10.33 -16.38
C SER A 89 16.12 -10.60 -17.58
N GLU A 90 16.50 -10.15 -18.76
CA GLU A 90 15.73 -10.43 -19.99
C GLU A 90 15.70 -11.94 -20.30
N GLY A 91 14.51 -12.46 -20.62
CA GLY A 91 14.33 -13.85 -21.08
C GLY A 91 14.02 -14.89 -19.99
N SER A 92 13.94 -14.51 -18.70
CA SER A 92 13.45 -15.41 -17.65
C SER A 92 11.94 -15.67 -17.79
N TYR A 93 11.48 -16.87 -17.40
CA TYR A 93 10.05 -17.08 -17.14
C TYR A 93 9.60 -16.06 -16.08
N ILE A 94 8.39 -15.52 -16.24
CA ILE A 94 7.80 -14.61 -15.25
C ILE A 94 6.33 -14.94 -15.08
N GLU A 95 5.85 -14.86 -13.84
CA GLU A 95 4.42 -14.88 -13.59
C GLU A 95 3.80 -13.57 -14.10
N ASN A 96 2.80 -13.71 -14.97
CA ASN A 96 2.11 -12.57 -15.59
C ASN A 96 0.66 -12.45 -15.13
N ASP A 97 0.16 -13.42 -14.36
CA ASP A 97 -1.18 -13.36 -13.76
C ASP A 97 -1.14 -12.48 -12.50
N PRO A 98 -1.74 -11.28 -12.52
CA PRO A 98 -1.66 -10.37 -11.39
C PRO A 98 -2.37 -10.89 -10.15
N LEU A 99 -3.42 -11.71 -10.30
CA LEU A 99 -4.11 -12.33 -9.17
C LEU A 99 -3.24 -13.40 -8.53
N LYS A 100 -2.47 -14.17 -9.31
CA LYS A 100 -1.50 -15.13 -8.74
C LYS A 100 -0.38 -14.42 -7.98
N ILE A 101 0.16 -13.32 -8.52
CA ILE A 101 1.17 -12.50 -7.82
C ILE A 101 0.61 -11.98 -6.49
N TRP A 102 -0.62 -11.47 -6.50
CA TRP A 102 -1.29 -10.99 -5.29
C TRP A 102 -1.52 -12.10 -4.26
N ARG A 103 -2.03 -13.26 -4.71
CA ARG A 103 -2.22 -14.44 -3.85
C ARG A 103 -0.90 -14.89 -3.24
N LYS A 104 0.16 -14.98 -4.04
CA LYS A 104 1.51 -15.31 -3.59
C LYS A 104 1.96 -14.35 -2.48
N PHE A 105 1.82 -13.04 -2.69
CA PHE A 105 2.14 -12.04 -1.67
C PHE A 105 1.30 -12.20 -0.38
N SER A 106 0.01 -12.52 -0.51
CA SER A 106 -0.89 -12.68 0.63
C SER A 106 -0.52 -13.87 1.54
N GLU A 107 0.08 -14.93 0.99
CA GLU A 107 0.61 -16.09 1.73
C GLU A 107 1.69 -15.68 2.75
N PHE A 108 2.47 -14.64 2.42
CA PHE A 108 3.62 -14.21 3.19
C PHE A 108 3.39 -12.94 4.00
N GLN A 109 2.15 -12.49 4.15
CA GLN A 109 1.82 -11.27 4.92
C GLN A 109 2.34 -11.27 6.36
N TYR A 110 2.51 -12.45 6.96
CA TYR A 110 3.04 -12.59 8.32
C TYR A 110 4.51 -12.14 8.45
N LEU A 111 5.29 -12.13 7.36
CA LEU A 111 6.68 -11.68 7.38
C LEU A 111 6.82 -10.19 7.68
N PHE A 112 5.78 -9.40 7.40
CA PHE A 112 5.80 -7.96 7.62
C PHE A 112 5.42 -7.56 9.05
N ARG A 113 5.11 -8.51 9.93
CA ARG A 113 4.80 -8.21 11.34
C ARG A 113 5.98 -7.50 12.00
N GLY A 114 5.72 -6.34 12.59
CA GLY A 114 6.74 -5.48 13.21
C GLY A 114 7.52 -4.60 12.22
N THR A 115 7.18 -4.61 10.93
CA THR A 115 7.82 -3.76 9.92
C THR A 115 6.97 -2.52 9.59
N PRO A 116 7.58 -1.42 9.13
CA PRO A 116 6.84 -0.24 8.66
C PRO A 116 5.95 -0.55 7.45
N SER A 117 6.37 -1.47 6.56
CA SER A 117 5.58 -1.87 5.39
C SER A 117 4.20 -2.41 5.78
N ARG A 118 4.08 -3.10 6.92
CA ARG A 118 2.76 -3.53 7.42
C ARG A 118 1.87 -2.36 7.79
N ILE A 119 2.43 -1.33 8.43
CA ILE A 119 1.70 -0.11 8.81
C ILE A 119 1.21 0.63 7.55
N TRP A 120 2.09 0.80 6.56
CA TRP A 120 1.76 1.52 5.32
C TRP A 120 0.71 0.78 4.49
N LEU A 121 0.85 -0.53 4.30
CA LEU A 121 -0.10 -1.35 3.57
C LEU A 121 -1.47 -1.34 4.27
N ASP A 122 -1.51 -1.63 5.58
CA ASP A 122 -2.78 -1.64 6.33
C ASP A 122 -3.45 -0.25 6.31
N HIS A 123 -2.68 0.84 6.40
CA HIS A 123 -3.20 2.20 6.27
C HIS A 123 -3.82 2.45 4.88
N ALA A 124 -3.15 2.06 3.80
CA ALA A 124 -3.66 2.18 2.45
C ALA A 124 -4.97 1.38 2.28
N LEU A 125 -4.97 0.10 2.67
CA LEU A 125 -6.16 -0.75 2.60
C LEU A 125 -7.32 -0.14 3.38
N TYR A 126 -7.07 0.33 4.61
CA TYR A 126 -8.13 0.84 5.48
C TYR A 126 -8.65 2.22 5.05
N TYR A 127 -7.79 3.23 4.94
CA TYR A 127 -8.21 4.62 4.74
C TYR A 127 -8.39 4.99 3.28
N VAL A 128 -7.56 4.44 2.38
CA VAL A 128 -7.64 4.78 0.94
C VAL A 128 -8.70 3.93 0.26
N PHE A 129 -8.67 2.61 0.46
CA PHE A 129 -9.55 1.65 -0.21
C PHE A 129 -10.82 1.27 0.58
N GLY A 130 -10.90 1.58 1.87
CA GLY A 130 -12.08 1.28 2.69
C GLY A 130 -12.20 -0.19 3.13
N ILE A 131 -11.11 -0.96 3.04
CA ILE A 131 -11.07 -2.38 3.39
C ILE A 131 -11.07 -2.53 4.92
N ARG A 132 -11.85 -3.49 5.43
CA ARG A 132 -12.01 -3.75 6.88
C ARG A 132 -11.62 -5.16 7.29
N GLU A 133 -11.06 -5.92 6.35
CA GLU A 133 -10.58 -7.28 6.54
C GLU A 133 -9.05 -7.30 6.41
N SER A 134 -8.39 -8.06 7.28
CA SER A 134 -6.94 -8.24 7.23
C SER A 134 -6.57 -9.07 6.01
N LEU A 135 -5.51 -8.68 5.31
CA LEU A 135 -4.98 -9.46 4.18
C LEU A 135 -4.35 -10.77 4.66
N SER A 136 -4.91 -11.87 4.17
CA SER A 136 -4.44 -13.24 4.38
C SER A 136 -4.78 -14.07 3.13
N PRO A 137 -4.32 -15.34 3.02
CA PRO A 137 -4.70 -16.20 1.90
C PRO A 137 -6.21 -16.30 1.69
N GLU A 138 -6.98 -16.34 2.79
CA GLU A 138 -8.44 -16.53 2.77
C GLU A 138 -9.18 -15.28 2.26
N THR A 139 -8.65 -14.08 2.52
CA THR A 139 -9.26 -12.80 2.11
C THR A 139 -8.63 -12.23 0.84
N SER A 140 -7.56 -12.86 0.34
CA SER A 140 -6.69 -12.37 -0.72
C SER A 140 -7.45 -11.92 -1.98
N GLU A 141 -8.26 -12.81 -2.54
CA GLU A 141 -9.00 -12.55 -3.77
C GLU A 141 -10.12 -11.53 -3.56
N THR A 142 -10.82 -11.59 -2.42
CA THR A 142 -11.84 -10.61 -2.06
C THR A 142 -11.24 -9.20 -2.00
N ILE A 143 -10.10 -9.04 -1.33
CA ILE A 143 -9.39 -7.77 -1.23
C ILE A 143 -8.87 -7.31 -2.59
N TYR A 144 -8.28 -8.22 -3.38
CA TYR A 144 -7.83 -7.92 -4.74
C TYR A 144 -8.96 -7.32 -5.58
N ASN A 145 -10.13 -7.96 -5.57
CA ASN A 145 -11.29 -7.52 -6.35
C ASN A 145 -11.83 -6.17 -5.86
N GLN A 146 -11.82 -5.91 -4.55
CA GLN A 146 -12.22 -4.61 -3.99
C GLN A 146 -11.27 -3.49 -4.44
N ILE A 147 -9.95 -3.72 -4.38
CA ILE A 147 -8.94 -2.76 -4.85
C ILE A 147 -9.12 -2.54 -6.36
N GLN A 148 -9.16 -3.62 -7.16
CA GLN A 148 -9.34 -3.54 -8.61
C GLN A 148 -10.57 -2.73 -8.98
N HIS A 149 -11.71 -2.98 -8.34
CA HIS A 149 -12.94 -2.24 -8.59
C HIS A 149 -12.78 -0.74 -8.31
N LYS A 150 -12.11 -0.38 -7.19
CA LYS A 150 -11.82 1.01 -6.84
C LYS A 150 -10.90 1.69 -7.85
N LEU A 151 -9.84 1.01 -8.30
CA LEU A 151 -8.89 1.57 -9.28
C LEU A 151 -9.55 1.95 -10.62
N GLN A 152 -10.71 1.39 -10.95
CA GLN A 152 -11.47 1.74 -12.15
C GLN A 152 -12.40 2.94 -11.96
N GLN A 153 -12.54 3.47 -10.74
CA GLN A 153 -13.44 4.59 -10.46
C GLN A 153 -12.74 5.94 -10.69
N PRO A 154 -13.47 6.98 -11.14
CA PRO A 154 -12.90 8.31 -11.36
C PRO A 154 -12.20 8.90 -10.13
N GLU A 155 -12.68 8.61 -8.92
CA GLU A 155 -12.08 9.09 -7.67
C GLU A 155 -10.74 8.44 -7.31
N PHE A 156 -10.31 7.41 -8.06
CA PHE A 156 -8.99 6.77 -7.94
C PHE A 156 -8.04 7.13 -9.09
N LEU A 157 -8.42 8.07 -9.97
CA LEU A 157 -7.48 8.60 -10.96
C LEU A 157 -6.34 9.36 -10.27
N PRO A 158 -5.12 9.39 -10.85
CA PRO A 158 -3.95 10.02 -10.23
C PRO A 158 -4.19 11.45 -9.74
N ARG A 159 -4.87 12.30 -10.53
CA ARG A 159 -5.19 13.68 -10.12
C ARG A 159 -6.25 13.73 -9.01
N ALA A 160 -7.26 12.87 -9.07
CA ALA A 160 -8.29 12.81 -8.03
C ALA A 160 -7.71 12.36 -6.69
N LEU A 161 -6.78 11.39 -6.70
CA LEU A 161 -6.06 10.98 -5.50
C LEU A 161 -5.12 12.07 -4.98
N PHE A 162 -4.43 12.78 -5.88
CA PHE A 162 -3.58 13.91 -5.51
C PHE A 162 -4.37 14.96 -4.72
N ASP A 163 -5.54 15.35 -5.22
CA ASP A 163 -6.44 16.30 -4.57
C ASP A 163 -7.02 15.74 -3.26
N ARG A 164 -7.48 14.49 -3.27
CA ARG A 164 -8.05 13.81 -2.08
C ARG A 164 -7.03 13.67 -0.95
N PHE A 165 -5.75 13.47 -1.27
CA PHE A 165 -4.67 13.41 -0.30
C PHE A 165 -4.18 14.79 0.17
N GLN A 166 -4.76 15.88 -0.33
CA GLN A 166 -4.35 17.25 -0.01
C GLN A 166 -2.85 17.47 -0.19
N ILE A 167 -2.30 16.99 -1.31
CA ILE A 167 -0.88 17.20 -1.61
C ILE A 167 -0.70 18.63 -2.12
N GLU A 168 0.07 19.44 -1.39
CA GLU A 168 0.40 20.81 -1.78
C GLU A 168 1.59 20.84 -2.75
N THR A 169 2.59 19.99 -2.50
CA THR A 169 3.78 19.88 -3.34
C THR A 169 4.19 18.42 -3.49
N LEU A 170 4.41 17.99 -4.73
CA LEU A 170 5.00 16.69 -5.07
C LEU A 170 6.14 16.91 -6.05
N THR A 171 7.28 16.31 -5.76
CA THR A 171 8.48 16.39 -6.60
C THR A 171 8.84 15.00 -7.11
N THR A 172 9.28 14.94 -8.37
CA THR A 172 9.82 13.72 -9.00
C THR A 172 11.33 13.90 -9.22
N THR A 173 12.02 12.80 -9.49
CA THR A 173 13.47 12.81 -9.73
C THR A 173 13.73 12.19 -11.10
N GLU A 174 14.30 12.97 -12.01
CA GLU A 174 14.64 12.54 -13.37
C GLU A 174 16.16 12.59 -13.57
N SER A 175 16.66 11.73 -14.46
CA SER A 175 18.06 11.81 -14.90
C SER A 175 18.25 12.97 -15.89
N PRO A 176 19.42 13.66 -15.90
CA PRO A 176 19.71 14.74 -16.85
C PRO A 176 19.67 14.32 -18.32
#